data_AF-A0ABD1NLL1-F1
#
_entry.id   AF-A0ABD1NLL1-F1
#
_cell.length_a   1.000
_cell.length_b   1.000
_cell.length_c   1.000
_cell.angle_alpha   90.00
_cell.angle_beta   90.00
_cell.angle_gamma   90.00
#
_symmetry.space_group_name_H-M   'P 1'
#
loop_
_entity.id
_entity.type
_entity.pdbx_description
1 polymer ?
#
loop_
_entity_poly.entity_id
_entity_poly.type
_entity_poly.pdbx_seq_one_letter_code
_entity_poly.pdbx_strand_id
1 'polypeptide(L)'
;MMMMMMIRGGSNRVASTALLAAKGLSGEVGALSKWSYCGVRSESTLAVSEKEKKMDSSSSSSSSADGKREEKGIASYWGIEASKITKPDGTEWKWNCFRPWETYKADVTIDLKKHHVPLTFLDRMAFWTVKALRYPTDIFFQRRYGCRAMMLETVAAVPGMVGGMLLHFKSLRRFEHSGGWIKALLEEAENERMHLMTFMEVAKPRWYERALVITVQGVFFNAYFLGYLVSPKFAHRMVGYLEEEAIHSYTEFLKELDKGNIENVPAPAIAIDYWQLPQDSTLRDVVLVVRADEAHHRDVNHFASDIHYQGRELREAAAPIDYH
;
A
#
# COMPACT_ATOMS: atom_id res chain seq x y z
N MET A 1 43.61 -55.27 20.38
CA MET A 1 44.97 -54.76 20.12
C MET A 1 44.82 -53.28 19.74
N MET A 2 44.51 -52.35 20.66
CA MET A 2 45.10 -51.92 21.93
C MET A 2 46.34 -51.02 21.75
N MET A 3 46.15 -49.70 21.93
CA MET A 3 47.05 -48.61 22.41
C MET A 3 46.41 -47.28 21.94
N MET A 4 45.91 -46.32 22.73
CA MET A 4 46.05 -45.86 24.12
C MET A 4 47.42 -45.28 24.51
N MET A 5 47.47 -43.94 24.56
CA MET A 5 48.31 -43.06 25.39
C MET A 5 47.47 -41.77 25.65
N MET A 6 46.89 -41.53 26.84
CA MET A 6 47.44 -40.94 28.09
C MET A 6 47.99 -39.50 27.87
N ILE A 7 47.26 -38.42 28.16
CA ILE A 7 47.00 -37.71 29.45
C ILE A 7 48.21 -36.98 30.07
N ARG A 8 48.07 -35.64 30.21
CA ARG A 8 48.42 -34.73 31.35
C ARG A 8 48.41 -33.28 30.78
N GLY A 9 47.89 -32.22 31.38
CA GLY A 9 47.44 -31.89 32.73
C GLY A 9 47.75 -30.39 32.93
N GLY A 10 46.88 -29.58 33.55
CA GLY A 10 47.20 -28.19 33.87
C GLY A 10 46.00 -27.27 34.09
N SER A 11 45.47 -27.29 35.31
CA SER A 11 44.53 -26.32 35.87
C SER A 11 45.20 -24.97 36.11
N ASN A 12 44.51 -23.85 35.88
CA ASN A 12 44.54 -22.69 36.79
C ASN A 12 43.34 -21.76 36.57
N ARG A 13 42.46 -21.71 37.59
CA ARG A 13 41.51 -20.63 37.86
C ARG A 13 42.28 -19.45 38.45
N VAL A 14 41.96 -18.23 38.05
CA VAL A 14 42.01 -17.07 38.97
C VAL A 14 40.85 -16.13 38.60
N ALA A 15 39.95 -15.95 39.57
CA ALA A 15 38.98 -14.87 39.62
C ALA A 15 39.66 -13.62 40.19
N SER A 16 39.28 -12.43 39.75
CA SER A 16 39.45 -11.23 40.59
C SER A 16 38.39 -10.19 40.27
N THR A 17 37.42 -10.11 41.17
CA THR A 17 36.61 -8.94 41.53
C THR A 17 37.50 -7.82 42.09
N ALA A 18 37.18 -6.56 41.80
CA ALA A 18 37.43 -5.43 42.69
C ALA A 18 36.43 -4.29 42.46
N LEU A 19 35.71 -3.99 43.53
CA LEU A 19 34.82 -2.85 43.80
C LEU A 19 35.65 -1.66 44.33
N LEU A 20 35.15 -0.43 44.19
CA LEU A 20 35.14 0.70 45.18
C LEU A 20 34.79 2.02 44.44
N ALA A 21 33.58 2.58 44.60
CA ALA A 21 33.12 3.52 45.64
C ALA A 21 33.67 4.96 45.45
N ALA A 22 32.86 5.95 45.04
CA ALA A 22 31.84 6.73 45.75
C ALA A 22 32.38 7.95 46.55
N LYS A 23 31.85 9.14 46.20
CA LYS A 23 31.67 10.41 46.96
C LYS A 23 31.01 11.39 45.97
N GLY A 24 29.88 12.08 46.18
CA GLY A 24 29.09 12.40 47.37
C GLY A 24 28.92 13.93 47.47
N LEU A 25 27.70 14.39 47.78
CA LEU A 25 27.20 15.75 48.10
C LEU A 25 26.77 16.66 46.93
N SER A 26 25.71 17.48 46.97
CA SER A 26 24.48 17.60 47.78
C SER A 26 23.80 18.93 47.38
N GLY A 27 22.45 18.96 47.27
CA GLY A 27 21.59 20.16 47.36
C GLY A 27 21.57 21.07 46.12
N GLU A 28 20.54 21.87 45.83
CA GLU A 28 19.19 22.02 46.35
C GLU A 28 18.35 22.73 45.25
N VAL A 29 17.05 22.83 45.49
CA VAL A 29 15.93 23.33 44.66
C VAL A 29 16.14 24.71 43.99
N GLY A 30 15.64 24.89 42.76
CA GLY A 30 15.54 26.22 42.14
C GLY A 30 14.81 26.30 40.78
N ALA A 31 13.51 26.61 40.84
CA ALA A 31 12.70 27.41 39.90
C ALA A 31 12.68 27.15 38.37
N LEU A 32 11.46 26.95 37.87
CA LEU A 32 11.00 27.15 36.49
C LEU A 32 11.50 28.45 35.86
N SER A 33 12.13 28.39 34.69
CA SER A 33 12.20 29.52 33.77
C SER A 33 11.98 29.09 32.32
N LYS A 34 11.21 29.91 31.62
CA LYS A 34 10.66 29.75 30.26
C LYS A 34 11.73 29.40 29.22
N TRP A 35 11.48 28.36 28.43
CA TRP A 35 12.20 28.14 27.18
C TRP A 35 11.66 29.10 26.12
N SER A 36 12.45 30.11 25.80
CA SER A 36 12.21 31.04 24.68
C SER A 36 12.90 30.51 23.42
N TYR A 37 12.28 30.76 22.27
CA TYR A 37 12.73 30.48 20.91
C TYR A 37 14.24 30.67 20.69
N CYS A 38 14.90 29.71 20.02
CA CYS A 38 16.18 29.98 19.36
C CYS A 38 16.38 29.10 18.11
N GLY A 39 16.18 29.73 16.95
CA GLY A 39 17.18 29.84 15.87
C GLY A 39 17.84 28.59 15.32
N VAL A 40 17.39 28.19 14.12
CA VAL A 40 18.13 27.35 13.16
C VAL A 40 19.42 28.06 12.72
N ARG A 41 20.56 27.34 12.75
CA ARG A 41 21.69 27.57 11.83
C ARG A 41 22.31 26.24 11.42
N SER A 42 22.21 25.93 10.13
CA SER A 42 22.97 24.89 9.45
C SER A 42 24.05 25.60 8.63
N GLU A 43 25.32 25.43 9.00
CA GLU A 43 26.43 25.76 8.11
C GLU A 43 26.69 24.55 7.21
N SER A 44 26.70 24.77 5.90
CA SER A 44 27.34 23.87 4.95
C SER A 44 27.97 24.73 3.88
N THR A 45 29.29 24.81 3.96
CA THR A 45 30.18 25.43 2.99
C THR A 45 30.31 24.48 1.81
N LEU A 46 30.06 24.96 0.59
CA LEU A 46 31.09 25.06 -0.45
C LEU A 46 30.50 25.75 -1.69
N ALA A 47 31.21 26.79 -2.09
CA ALA A 47 30.89 27.68 -3.19
C ALA A 47 31.20 27.05 -4.55
N VAL A 48 30.32 27.29 -5.52
CA VAL A 48 30.71 27.49 -6.92
C VAL A 48 30.07 28.80 -7.38
N SER A 49 30.93 29.76 -7.65
CA SER A 49 30.62 31.07 -8.23
C SER A 49 30.38 30.91 -9.74
N GLU A 50 29.33 31.53 -10.29
CA GLU A 50 29.50 32.72 -11.14
C GLU A 50 28.18 33.26 -11.71
N LYS A 51 28.11 34.60 -11.68
CA LYS A 51 27.43 35.54 -12.59
C LYS A 51 25.93 35.78 -12.45
N GLU A 52 25.65 36.85 -11.70
CA GLU A 52 24.56 37.78 -11.94
C GLU A 52 24.57 38.34 -13.37
N LYS A 53 23.39 38.41 -13.98
CA LYS A 53 23.01 39.48 -14.92
C LYS A 53 21.59 39.93 -14.59
N LYS A 54 21.48 41.15 -14.05
CA LYS A 54 20.27 41.96 -14.02
C LYS A 54 19.76 42.17 -15.45
N MET A 55 18.44 42.15 -15.65
CA MET A 55 17.81 43.18 -16.47
C MET A 55 16.35 43.39 -16.06
N ASP A 56 16.01 44.68 -16.05
CA ASP A 56 14.87 45.31 -15.43
C ASP A 56 13.50 45.00 -16.04
N SER A 57 12.49 45.10 -15.18
CA SER A 57 11.11 45.38 -15.54
C SER A 57 10.96 46.78 -16.14
N SER A 58 10.29 46.90 -17.27
CA SER A 58 9.54 48.12 -17.60
C SER A 58 8.25 47.80 -18.34
N SER A 59 7.18 48.29 -17.74
CA SER A 59 5.77 48.24 -18.13
C SER A 59 5.46 49.13 -19.33
N SER A 60 4.47 48.77 -20.16
CA SER A 60 3.31 49.66 -20.38
C SER A 60 2.17 48.97 -21.13
N SER A 61 0.99 49.33 -20.64
CA SER A 61 -0.40 49.00 -20.97
C SER A 61 -0.84 49.03 -22.43
N SER A 62 -1.84 48.20 -22.77
CA SER A 62 -3.10 48.72 -23.32
C SER A 62 -4.27 47.78 -23.01
N SER A 63 -5.38 48.39 -22.63
CA SER A 63 -6.65 47.78 -22.23
C SER A 63 -7.53 47.44 -23.44
N SER A 64 -8.21 46.30 -23.41
CA SER A 64 -9.58 46.19 -23.91
C SER A 64 -10.29 45.03 -23.24
N ALA A 65 -11.50 45.29 -22.78
CA ALA A 65 -12.36 44.38 -22.06
C ALA A 65 -13.01 43.40 -23.04
N ASP A 66 -12.98 42.10 -22.73
CA ASP A 66 -14.08 41.22 -23.11
C ASP A 66 -14.34 40.19 -22.01
N GLY A 67 -15.63 40.02 -21.72
CA GLY A 67 -16.14 39.24 -20.60
C GLY A 67 -16.12 37.75 -20.91
N LYS A 68 -15.09 37.06 -20.45
CA LYS A 68 -15.21 35.65 -20.04
C LYS A 68 -14.56 35.52 -18.68
N ARG A 69 -15.29 34.94 -17.71
CA ARG A 69 -14.64 34.36 -16.53
C ARG A 69 -13.80 33.21 -17.06
N GLU A 70 -12.56 33.49 -17.42
CA GLU A 70 -11.53 32.47 -17.54
C GLU A 70 -11.46 31.80 -16.17
N GLU A 71 -11.77 30.50 -16.12
CA GLU A 71 -11.26 29.67 -15.04
C GLU A 71 -9.75 29.88 -15.06
N LYS A 72 -9.24 30.66 -14.10
CA LYS A 72 -7.81 30.83 -13.92
C LYS A 72 -7.26 29.45 -13.60
N GLY A 73 -6.74 28.77 -14.62
CA GLY A 73 -6.03 27.51 -14.47
C GLY A 73 -4.98 27.67 -13.38
N ILE A 74 -4.78 26.64 -12.57
CA ILE A 74 -3.77 26.65 -11.52
C ILE A 74 -2.42 26.90 -12.21
N ALA A 75 -1.86 28.10 -12.00
CA ALA A 75 -0.59 28.47 -12.58
C ALA A 75 0.48 27.49 -12.05
N SER A 76 1.07 26.72 -12.95
CA SER A 76 2.15 25.80 -12.61
C SER A 76 3.36 26.61 -12.13
N TYR A 77 3.78 26.40 -10.89
CA TYR A 77 5.01 27.01 -10.34
C TYR A 77 6.23 26.73 -11.23
N TRP A 78 6.22 25.60 -11.94
CA TRP A 78 7.29 25.16 -12.83
C TRP A 78 7.18 25.74 -14.25
N GLY A 79 6.15 26.55 -14.55
CA GLY A 79 5.91 27.09 -15.90
C GLY A 79 5.57 26.05 -16.96
N ILE A 80 5.28 24.81 -16.54
CA ILE A 80 4.87 23.71 -17.43
C ILE A 80 3.35 23.72 -17.50
N GLU A 81 2.80 24.08 -18.65
CA GLU A 81 1.39 23.84 -18.95
C GLU A 81 1.14 22.33 -19.00
N ALA A 82 0.13 21.85 -18.27
CA ALA A 82 -0.24 20.45 -18.31
C ALA A 82 -0.68 20.10 -19.74
N SER A 83 0.09 19.26 -20.43
CA SER A 83 -0.29 18.79 -21.75
C SER A 83 -1.59 18.00 -21.65
N LYS A 84 -2.54 18.28 -22.55
CA LYS A 84 -3.77 17.48 -22.68
C LYS A 84 -3.35 16.06 -23.07
N ILE A 85 -3.46 15.14 -22.13
CA ILE A 85 -3.18 13.73 -22.36
C ILE A 85 -4.33 13.17 -23.19
N THR A 86 -4.01 12.34 -24.18
CA THR A 86 -5.01 11.70 -25.04
C THR A 86 -4.97 10.18 -24.85
N LYS A 87 -6.12 9.55 -25.06
CA LYS A 87 -6.24 8.10 -25.19
C LYS A 87 -5.58 7.62 -26.49
N PRO A 88 -5.32 6.31 -26.62
CA PRO A 88 -4.86 5.72 -27.88
C PRO A 88 -5.81 5.98 -29.08
N ASP A 89 -7.09 6.22 -28.82
CA ASP A 89 -8.11 6.57 -29.82
C ASP A 89 -8.14 8.06 -30.20
N GLY A 90 -7.29 8.89 -29.58
CA GLY A 90 -7.20 10.34 -29.81
C GLY A 90 -8.18 11.19 -28.99
N THR A 91 -9.06 10.59 -28.19
CA THR A 91 -9.96 11.32 -27.29
C THR A 91 -9.23 11.89 -26.07
N GLU A 92 -9.73 12.97 -25.49
CA GLU A 92 -9.11 13.60 -24.32
C GLU A 92 -9.22 12.70 -23.08
N TRP A 93 -8.09 12.54 -22.38
CA TRP A 93 -8.03 11.80 -21.13
C TRP A 93 -8.60 12.64 -19.99
N LYS A 94 -9.72 12.19 -19.43
CA LYS A 94 -10.46 12.95 -18.42
C LYS A 94 -9.97 12.75 -16.98
N TRP A 95 -9.07 11.80 -16.74
CA TRP A 95 -8.64 11.42 -15.39
C TRP A 95 -7.33 12.08 -15.00
N ASN A 96 -7.32 12.72 -13.84
CA ASN A 96 -6.10 13.32 -13.27
C ASN A 96 -5.37 12.35 -12.33
N CYS A 97 -6.07 11.34 -11.80
CA CYS A 97 -5.60 10.41 -10.76
C CYS A 97 -4.85 9.17 -11.29
N PHE A 98 -4.93 8.88 -12.58
CA PHE A 98 -4.14 7.85 -13.27
C PHE A 98 -3.97 8.24 -14.74
N ARG A 99 -3.12 7.51 -15.46
CA ARG A 99 -2.66 7.80 -16.82
C ARG A 99 -3.04 6.66 -17.76
N PRO A 100 -3.13 6.91 -19.08
CA PRO A 100 -3.50 5.87 -20.04
C PRO A 100 -2.59 4.63 -20.00
N TRP A 101 -1.29 4.79 -19.73
CA TRP A 101 -0.33 3.68 -19.66
C TRP A 101 -0.38 2.89 -18.34
N GLU A 102 -1.17 3.33 -17.37
CA GLU A 102 -1.44 2.60 -16.12
C GLU A 102 -2.74 1.77 -16.24
N THR A 103 -3.41 1.82 -17.39
CA THR A 103 -4.62 1.04 -17.68
C THR A 103 -4.28 -0.29 -18.33
N TYR A 104 -5.12 -1.30 -18.13
CA TYR A 104 -4.83 -2.65 -18.58
C TYR A 104 -6.08 -3.50 -18.80
N LYS A 105 -5.93 -4.74 -19.31
CA LYS A 105 -7.02 -5.70 -19.45
C LYS A 105 -6.82 -6.86 -18.49
N ALA A 106 -7.62 -6.90 -17.42
CA ALA A 106 -7.48 -7.96 -16.42
C ALA A 106 -7.58 -9.38 -17.02
N ASP A 107 -6.68 -10.27 -16.60
CA ASP A 107 -6.71 -11.68 -16.99
C ASP A 107 -7.80 -12.44 -16.23
N VAL A 108 -9.00 -12.47 -16.79
CA VAL A 108 -10.14 -13.22 -16.23
C VAL A 108 -10.00 -14.74 -16.35
N THR A 109 -8.93 -15.25 -16.97
CA THR A 109 -8.66 -16.70 -17.10
C THR A 109 -7.87 -17.29 -15.91
N ILE A 110 -7.41 -16.42 -15.00
CA ILE A 110 -6.68 -16.81 -13.79
C ILE A 110 -7.44 -17.84 -12.94
N ASP A 111 -6.71 -18.78 -12.33
CA ASP A 111 -7.31 -19.84 -11.51
C ASP A 111 -7.86 -19.31 -10.18
N LEU A 112 -9.17 -19.14 -10.12
CA LEU A 112 -9.90 -18.68 -8.94
C LEU A 112 -9.98 -19.72 -7.81
N LYS A 113 -9.70 -21.00 -8.09
CA LYS A 113 -9.86 -22.11 -7.12
C LYS A 113 -8.59 -22.46 -6.36
N LYS A 114 -7.46 -21.88 -6.76
CA LYS A 114 -6.18 -22.07 -6.09
C LYS A 114 -6.28 -21.61 -4.63
N HIS A 115 -5.87 -22.49 -3.74
CA HIS A 115 -5.87 -22.30 -2.29
C HIS A 115 -4.50 -22.68 -1.75
N HIS A 116 -3.88 -21.80 -0.97
CA HIS A 116 -2.64 -22.15 -0.30
C HIS A 116 -2.93 -22.99 0.96
N VAL A 117 -2.47 -24.24 1.00
CA VAL A 117 -2.66 -25.10 2.18
C VAL A 117 -1.81 -24.60 3.36
N PRO A 118 -2.38 -24.34 4.56
CA PRO A 118 -1.61 -23.84 5.71
C PRO A 118 -0.74 -24.94 6.34
N LEU A 119 0.53 -25.01 5.92
CA LEU A 119 1.46 -26.04 6.38
C LEU A 119 2.17 -25.66 7.68
N THR A 120 2.72 -24.44 7.75
CA THR A 120 3.50 -23.99 8.91
C THR A 120 2.62 -23.45 10.03
N PHE A 121 3.19 -23.28 11.24
CA PHE A 121 2.47 -22.67 12.36
C PHE A 121 1.98 -21.25 12.04
N LEU A 122 2.83 -20.42 11.43
CA LEU A 122 2.47 -19.05 11.06
C LEU A 122 1.43 -19.03 9.93
N ASP A 123 1.44 -20.00 9.01
CA ASP A 123 0.39 -20.10 7.98
C ASP A 123 -0.97 -20.42 8.59
N ARG A 124 -0.98 -21.35 9.56
CA ARG A 124 -2.21 -21.69 10.28
C ARG A 124 -2.70 -20.48 11.07
N MET A 125 -1.80 -19.77 11.74
CA MET A 125 -2.16 -18.52 12.42
C MET A 125 -2.76 -17.51 11.45
N ALA A 126 -2.11 -17.24 10.31
CA ALA A 126 -2.59 -16.30 9.30
C ALA A 126 -3.98 -16.69 8.79
N PHE A 127 -4.17 -17.97 8.44
CA PHE A 127 -5.46 -18.49 8.00
C PHE A 127 -6.55 -18.32 9.07
N TRP A 128 -6.26 -18.71 10.32
CA TRP A 128 -7.21 -18.56 11.42
C TRP A 128 -7.53 -17.10 11.73
N THR A 129 -6.54 -16.20 11.65
CA THR A 129 -6.76 -14.76 11.80
C THR A 129 -7.73 -14.25 10.75
N VAL A 130 -7.55 -14.59 9.48
CA VAL A 130 -8.46 -14.17 8.41
C VAL A 130 -9.88 -14.73 8.62
N LYS A 131 -10.00 -16.03 8.94
CA LYS A 131 -11.31 -16.63 9.23
C LYS A 131 -12.00 -15.98 10.44
N ALA A 132 -11.24 -15.63 11.47
CA ALA A 132 -11.76 -14.93 12.64
C ALA A 132 -12.22 -13.50 12.32
N LEU A 133 -11.48 -12.77 11.48
CA LEU A 133 -11.85 -11.42 11.02
C LEU A 133 -13.10 -11.42 10.12
N ARG A 134 -13.31 -12.51 9.37
CA ARG A 134 -14.48 -12.66 8.51
C ARG A 134 -15.79 -12.76 9.30
N TYR A 135 -15.80 -13.47 10.42
CA TYR A 135 -17.03 -13.71 11.21
C TYR A 135 -17.78 -12.42 11.63
N PRO A 136 -17.17 -11.43 12.30
CA PRO A 136 -17.86 -10.20 12.66
C PRO A 136 -18.26 -9.37 11.44
N THR A 137 -17.45 -9.41 10.38
CA THR A 137 -17.71 -8.72 9.11
C THR A 137 -18.98 -9.27 8.44
N ASP A 138 -19.11 -10.60 8.34
CA ASP A 138 -20.28 -11.26 7.75
C ASP A 138 -21.56 -10.92 8.55
N ILE A 139 -21.47 -10.84 9.88
CA ILE A 139 -22.59 -10.45 10.75
C ILE A 139 -22.97 -8.98 10.57
N PHE A 140 -21.99 -8.09 10.47
CA PHE A 140 -22.23 -6.65 10.39
C PHE A 140 -22.84 -6.24 9.05
N PHE A 141 -22.36 -6.80 7.94
CA PHE A 141 -22.81 -6.40 6.60
C PHE A 141 -23.97 -7.21 6.05
N GLN A 142 -24.13 -8.48 6.48
CA GLN A 142 -25.16 -9.38 5.98
C GLN A 142 -25.25 -9.33 4.43
N ARG A 143 -26.44 -9.04 3.87
CA ARG A 143 -26.69 -8.97 2.42
C ARG A 143 -26.37 -7.61 1.77
N ARG A 144 -25.69 -6.69 2.46
CA ARG A 144 -25.32 -5.38 1.90
C ARG A 144 -24.01 -5.45 1.10
N TYR A 145 -24.02 -6.17 -0.02
CA TYR A 145 -22.81 -6.47 -0.80
C TYR A 145 -22.07 -5.22 -1.29
N GLY A 146 -22.76 -4.19 -1.81
CA GLY A 146 -22.10 -2.96 -2.27
C GLY A 146 -21.42 -2.18 -1.14
N CYS A 147 -22.10 -2.02 0.01
CA CYS A 147 -21.51 -1.38 1.20
C CYS A 147 -20.37 -2.21 1.79
N ARG A 148 -20.48 -3.54 1.74
CA ARG A 148 -19.45 -4.47 2.21
C ARG A 148 -18.19 -4.39 1.36
N ALA A 149 -18.32 -4.51 0.04
CA ALA A 149 -17.19 -4.43 -0.90
C ALA A 149 -16.45 -3.11 -0.68
N MET A 150 -17.15 -1.98 -0.84
CA MET A 150 -16.60 -0.64 -0.58
C MET A 150 -15.86 -0.55 0.77
N MET A 151 -16.42 -1.07 1.86
CA MET A 151 -15.73 -1.01 3.15
C MET A 151 -14.50 -1.92 3.23
N LEU A 152 -14.53 -3.11 2.64
CA LEU A 152 -13.40 -4.03 2.65
C LEU A 152 -12.25 -3.50 1.78
N GLU A 153 -12.55 -2.86 0.64
CA GLU A 153 -11.54 -2.20 -0.20
C GLU A 153 -10.73 -1.15 0.58
N THR A 154 -11.36 -0.43 1.53
CA THR A 154 -10.63 0.55 2.35
C THR A 154 -9.56 -0.09 3.25
N VAL A 155 -9.72 -1.37 3.59
CA VAL A 155 -8.78 -2.15 4.40
C VAL A 155 -7.79 -2.88 3.50
N ALA A 156 -8.25 -3.42 2.37
CA ALA A 156 -7.43 -4.16 1.40
C ALA A 156 -6.37 -3.28 0.73
N ALA A 157 -6.59 -1.97 0.59
CA ALA A 157 -5.56 -1.04 0.11
C ALA A 157 -4.41 -0.77 1.10
N VAL A 158 -4.52 -1.17 2.37
CA VAL A 158 -3.54 -0.85 3.43
C VAL A 158 -2.28 -1.72 3.38
N PRO A 159 -2.37 -3.07 3.25
CA PRO A 159 -1.22 -3.96 3.24
C PRO A 159 -0.14 -3.64 2.21
N GLY A 160 -0.52 -3.46 0.94
CA GLY A 160 0.40 -3.10 -0.13
C GLY A 160 1.15 -1.79 0.16
N MET A 161 0.43 -0.77 0.65
CA MET A 161 1.01 0.52 1.02
C MET A 161 2.03 0.39 2.16
N VAL A 162 1.69 -0.36 3.21
CA VAL A 162 2.59 -0.59 4.34
C VAL A 162 3.83 -1.38 3.93
N GLY A 163 3.65 -2.47 3.17
CA GLY A 163 4.75 -3.30 2.69
C GLY A 163 5.67 -2.53 1.74
N GLY A 164 5.10 -1.83 0.77
CA GLY A 164 5.84 -0.97 -0.17
C GLY A 164 6.62 0.13 0.54
N MET A 165 6.00 0.83 1.51
CA MET A 165 6.66 1.85 2.33
C MET A 165 7.83 1.27 3.15
N LEU A 166 7.63 0.14 3.82
CA LEU A 166 8.67 -0.48 4.65
C LEU A 166 9.84 -0.99 3.80
N LEU A 167 9.56 -1.60 2.64
CA LEU A 167 10.59 -2.01 1.68
C LEU A 167 11.32 -0.79 1.09
N HIS A 168 10.61 0.29 0.79
CA HIS A 168 11.19 1.54 0.32
C HIS A 168 12.19 2.10 1.34
N PHE A 169 11.80 2.23 2.60
CA PHE A 169 12.72 2.68 3.64
C PHE A 169 13.87 1.70 3.91
N LYS A 170 13.64 0.39 3.80
CA LYS A 170 14.72 -0.61 3.90
C LYS A 170 15.74 -0.45 2.77
N SER A 171 15.26 -0.28 1.53
CA SER A 171 16.09 -0.03 0.34
C SER A 171 16.96 1.22 0.51
N LEU A 172 16.37 2.33 0.95
CA LEU A 172 17.11 3.58 1.19
C LEU A 172 18.18 3.44 2.29
N ARG A 173 17.84 2.84 3.44
CA ARG A 173 18.78 2.72 4.56
C ARG A 173 19.90 1.70 4.31
N ARG A 174 19.69 0.71 3.44
CA ARG A 174 20.68 -0.31 3.10
C ARG A 174 21.39 -0.05 1.77
N PHE A 175 20.93 0.92 0.98
CA PHE A 175 21.41 1.18 -0.40
C PHE A 175 21.29 -0.07 -1.29
N GLU A 176 20.14 -0.76 -1.22
CA GLU A 176 19.89 -2.02 -1.93
C GLU A 176 18.70 -1.90 -2.87
N HIS A 177 18.75 -2.56 -4.03
CA HIS A 177 17.56 -2.73 -4.89
C HIS A 177 16.51 -3.64 -4.25
N SER A 178 15.25 -3.45 -4.63
CA SER A 178 14.08 -4.15 -4.06
C SER A 178 13.50 -5.25 -4.95
N GLY A 179 14.15 -5.59 -6.07
CA GLY A 179 13.67 -6.63 -7.00
C GLY A 179 12.30 -6.35 -7.61
N GLY A 180 11.87 -5.08 -7.66
CA GLY A 180 10.56 -4.68 -8.17
C GLY A 180 9.42 -4.70 -7.14
N TRP A 181 9.64 -5.25 -5.94
CA TRP A 181 8.59 -5.43 -4.93
C TRP A 181 7.98 -4.14 -4.39
N ILE A 182 8.73 -3.03 -4.38
CA ILE A 182 8.16 -1.73 -4.00
C ILE A 182 7.08 -1.33 -5.02
N LYS A 183 7.36 -1.49 -6.33
CA LYS A 183 6.42 -1.15 -7.39
C LYS A 183 5.18 -2.04 -7.30
N ALA A 184 5.37 -3.35 -7.25
CA ALA A 184 4.27 -4.32 -7.18
C ALA A 184 3.32 -4.08 -6.00
N LEU A 185 3.84 -3.81 -4.79
CA LEU A 185 3.00 -3.59 -3.60
C LEU A 185 2.30 -2.22 -3.61
N LEU A 186 2.90 -1.20 -4.21
CA LEU A 186 2.24 0.10 -4.36
C LEU A 186 1.18 0.06 -5.47
N GLU A 187 1.42 -0.71 -6.53
CA GLU A 187 0.42 -0.96 -7.59
C GLU A 187 -0.76 -1.77 -7.07
N GLU A 188 -0.52 -2.80 -6.24
CA GLU A 188 -1.59 -3.51 -5.50
C GLU A 188 -2.42 -2.53 -4.65
N ALA A 189 -1.78 -1.71 -3.83
CA ALA A 189 -2.49 -0.71 -3.01
C ALA A 189 -3.28 0.31 -3.83
N GLU A 190 -2.78 0.69 -5.00
CA GLU A 190 -3.49 1.54 -5.94
C GLU A 190 -4.65 0.82 -6.61
N ASN A 191 -4.47 -0.44 -7.01
CA ASN A 191 -5.52 -1.25 -7.62
C ASN A 191 -6.71 -1.43 -6.68
N GLU A 192 -6.48 -1.79 -5.42
CA GLU A 192 -7.47 -1.84 -4.34
C GLU A 192 -8.19 -0.48 -4.15
N ARG A 193 -7.43 0.63 -4.23
CA ARG A 193 -8.02 1.97 -4.21
C ARG A 193 -8.91 2.23 -5.44
N MET A 194 -8.58 1.69 -6.60
CA MET A 194 -9.39 1.80 -7.82
C MET A 194 -10.66 0.95 -7.75
N HIS A 195 -10.63 -0.21 -7.07
CA HIS A 195 -11.83 -0.97 -6.71
C HIS A 195 -12.77 -0.11 -5.86
N LEU A 196 -12.25 0.48 -4.78
CA LEU A 196 -13.00 1.39 -3.91
C LEU A 196 -13.65 2.54 -4.69
N MET A 197 -12.87 3.26 -5.51
CA MET A 197 -13.37 4.42 -6.27
C MET A 197 -14.45 4.01 -7.26
N THR A 198 -14.35 2.82 -7.84
CA THR A 198 -15.37 2.25 -8.72
C THR A 198 -16.67 1.97 -7.98
N PHE A 199 -16.60 1.33 -6.81
CA PHE A 199 -17.80 1.04 -6.02
C PHE A 199 -18.42 2.29 -5.40
N MET A 200 -17.65 3.35 -5.15
CA MET A 200 -18.18 4.63 -4.66
C MET A 200 -19.10 5.35 -5.67
N GLU A 201 -18.93 5.11 -6.97
CA GLU A 201 -19.84 5.62 -8.01
C GLU A 201 -21.21 4.92 -7.97
N VAL A 202 -21.25 3.69 -7.45
CA VAL A 202 -22.47 2.88 -7.34
C VAL A 202 -23.12 3.03 -5.95
N ALA A 203 -22.31 3.13 -4.89
CA ALA A 203 -22.78 3.17 -3.50
C ALA A 203 -22.19 4.39 -2.76
N LYS A 204 -23.06 5.25 -2.24
CA LYS A 204 -22.64 6.44 -1.47
C LYS A 204 -22.59 6.13 0.02
N PRO A 205 -21.41 6.19 0.68
CA PRO A 205 -21.30 5.92 2.10
C PRO A 205 -21.96 7.00 2.95
N ARG A 206 -22.60 6.59 4.04
CA ARG A 206 -23.13 7.50 5.06
C ARG A 206 -22.04 7.96 6.02
N TRP A 207 -22.29 9.02 6.78
CA TRP A 207 -21.29 9.61 7.69
C TRP A 207 -20.76 8.61 8.74
N TYR A 208 -21.61 7.70 9.25
CA TYR A 208 -21.21 6.70 10.23
C TYR A 208 -20.36 5.58 9.61
N GLU A 209 -20.56 5.26 8.33
CA GLU A 209 -19.74 4.29 7.59
C GLU A 209 -18.35 4.87 7.36
N ARG A 210 -18.26 6.16 7.07
CA ARG A 210 -16.98 6.88 6.98
C ARG A 210 -16.24 6.91 8.33
N ALA A 211 -16.95 7.19 9.43
CA ALA A 211 -16.36 7.13 10.77
C ALA A 211 -15.87 5.72 11.13
N LEU A 212 -16.61 4.70 10.71
CA LEU A 212 -16.21 3.30 10.87
C LEU A 212 -14.94 2.98 10.08
N VAL A 213 -14.85 3.41 8.82
CA VAL A 213 -13.64 3.28 7.98
C VAL A 213 -12.43 3.90 8.68
N ILE A 214 -12.54 5.14 9.18
CA ILE A 214 -11.44 5.81 9.90
C ILE A 214 -10.97 4.98 11.10
N THR A 215 -11.93 4.44 11.86
CA THR A 215 -11.62 3.65 13.06
C THR A 215 -10.95 2.32 12.69
N VAL A 216 -11.51 1.59 11.72
CA VAL A 216 -10.98 0.30 11.26
C VAL A 216 -9.61 0.47 10.62
N GLN A 217 -9.42 1.45 9.74
CA GLN A 217 -8.12 1.75 9.16
C GLN A 217 -7.10 2.13 10.23
N GLY A 218 -7.47 2.97 11.20
CA GLY A 218 -6.60 3.36 12.31
C GLY A 218 -6.08 2.16 13.09
N VAL A 219 -6.95 1.19 13.42
CA VAL A 219 -6.54 -0.03 14.14
C VAL A 219 -5.76 -0.97 13.22
N PHE A 220 -6.28 -1.26 12.04
CA PHE A 220 -5.71 -2.25 11.12
C PHE A 220 -4.34 -1.81 10.60
N PHE A 221 -4.17 -0.55 10.24
CA PHE A 221 -2.87 0.00 9.81
C PHE A 221 -1.79 -0.25 10.87
N ASN A 222 -2.05 0.13 12.13
CA ASN A 222 -1.07 -0.03 13.20
C ASN A 222 -0.77 -1.50 13.49
N ALA A 223 -1.80 -2.35 13.52
CA ALA A 223 -1.63 -3.79 13.72
C ALA A 223 -0.83 -4.45 12.59
N TYR A 224 -1.18 -4.14 11.33
CA TYR A 224 -0.50 -4.68 10.16
C TYR A 224 0.94 -4.16 10.04
N PHE A 225 1.17 -2.87 10.29
CA PHE A 225 2.51 -2.28 10.33
C PHE A 225 3.43 -2.99 11.33
N LEU A 226 2.97 -3.18 12.57
CA LEU A 226 3.73 -3.92 13.57
C LEU A 226 3.91 -5.39 13.17
N GLY A 227 2.87 -6.02 12.62
CA GLY A 227 2.91 -7.39 12.11
C GLY A 227 3.96 -7.57 11.00
N TYR A 228 4.03 -6.64 10.06
CA TYR A 228 5.00 -6.66 8.96
C TYR A 228 6.42 -6.45 9.47
N LEU A 229 6.64 -5.55 10.43
CA LEU A 229 7.96 -5.36 11.06
C LEU A 229 8.44 -6.63 11.78
N VAL A 230 7.53 -7.34 12.45
CA VAL A 230 7.86 -8.58 13.17
C VAL A 230 8.08 -9.75 12.21
N SER A 231 7.23 -9.89 11.19
CA SER A 231 7.25 -11.05 10.30
C SER A 231 6.61 -10.74 8.94
N PRO A 232 7.39 -10.30 7.94
CA PRO A 232 6.88 -10.07 6.57
C PRO A 232 6.24 -11.32 5.96
N LYS A 233 6.76 -12.52 6.25
CA LYS A 233 6.18 -13.79 5.79
C LYS A 233 4.76 -14.02 6.29
N PHE A 234 4.52 -13.71 7.57
CA PHE A 234 3.19 -13.81 8.15
C PHE A 234 2.26 -12.76 7.55
N ALA A 235 2.74 -11.52 7.41
CA ALA A 235 1.96 -10.42 6.85
C ALA A 235 1.49 -10.73 5.42
N HIS A 236 2.41 -11.09 4.53
CA HIS A 236 2.09 -11.50 3.16
C HIS A 236 1.18 -12.74 3.12
N ARG A 237 1.41 -13.75 3.96
CA ARG A 237 0.51 -14.92 4.00
C ARG A 237 -0.91 -14.56 4.44
N MET A 238 -1.04 -13.62 5.38
CA MET A 238 -2.33 -13.14 5.86
C MET A 238 -3.09 -12.40 4.75
N VAL A 239 -2.41 -11.54 3.98
CA VAL A 239 -2.98 -10.89 2.79
C VAL A 239 -3.41 -11.94 1.76
N GLY A 240 -2.55 -12.90 1.43
CA GLY A 240 -2.92 -13.97 0.48
C GLY A 240 -4.19 -14.73 0.88
N TYR A 241 -4.44 -14.94 2.17
CA TYR A 241 -5.72 -15.49 2.64
C TYR A 241 -6.87 -14.49 2.65
N LEU A 242 -6.64 -13.19 2.89
CA LEU A 242 -7.67 -12.15 2.72
C LEU A 242 -8.20 -12.17 1.28
N GLU A 243 -7.30 -12.26 0.30
CA GLU A 243 -7.70 -12.24 -1.11
C GLU A 243 -8.44 -13.51 -1.52
N GLU A 244 -8.11 -14.67 -0.94
CA GLU A 244 -8.94 -15.87 -1.10
C GLU A 244 -10.39 -15.64 -0.62
N GLU A 245 -10.58 -14.91 0.49
CA GLU A 245 -11.91 -14.54 0.96
C GLU A 245 -12.57 -13.46 0.09
N ALA A 246 -11.78 -12.55 -0.51
CA ALA A 246 -12.26 -11.55 -1.46
C ALA A 246 -12.79 -12.23 -2.74
N ILE A 247 -12.03 -13.15 -3.33
CA ILE A 247 -12.44 -13.97 -4.50
C ILE A 247 -13.75 -14.71 -4.22
N HIS A 248 -13.87 -15.32 -3.03
CA HIS A 248 -15.12 -15.95 -2.60
C HIS A 248 -16.26 -14.93 -2.53
N SER A 249 -16.03 -13.77 -1.91
CA SER A 249 -17.05 -12.72 -1.74
C SER A 249 -17.55 -12.17 -3.08
N TYR A 250 -16.65 -11.91 -4.03
CA TYR A 250 -17.02 -11.49 -5.39
C TYR A 250 -17.70 -12.59 -6.20
N THR A 251 -17.34 -13.85 -5.98
CA THR A 251 -18.06 -14.98 -6.59
C THR A 251 -19.50 -15.07 -6.08
N GLU A 252 -19.75 -14.83 -4.80
CA GLU A 252 -21.12 -14.71 -4.28
C GLU A 252 -21.85 -13.47 -4.81
N PHE A 253 -21.16 -12.34 -4.96
CA PHE A 253 -21.73 -11.15 -5.58
C PHE A 253 -22.19 -11.44 -7.02
N LEU A 254 -21.37 -12.07 -7.85
CA LEU A 254 -21.75 -12.46 -9.21
C LEU A 254 -22.97 -13.37 -9.23
N LYS A 255 -23.08 -14.33 -8.30
CA LYS A 255 -24.28 -15.18 -8.18
C LYS A 255 -25.54 -14.39 -7.87
N GLU A 256 -25.45 -13.35 -7.04
CA GLU A 256 -26.61 -12.52 -6.70
C GLU A 256 -27.01 -11.57 -7.84
N LEU A 257 -26.03 -11.09 -8.64
CA LEU A 257 -26.29 -10.38 -9.90
C LEU A 257 -26.97 -11.29 -10.92
N ASP A 258 -26.46 -12.51 -11.11
CA ASP A 258 -26.99 -13.49 -12.08
C ASP A 258 -28.41 -13.95 -11.71
N LYS A 259 -28.77 -13.95 -10.42
CA LYS A 259 -30.15 -14.21 -9.93
C LYS A 259 -31.07 -13.00 -10.08
N GLY A 260 -30.56 -11.81 -10.36
CA GLY A 260 -31.32 -10.56 -10.39
C GLY A 260 -31.66 -10.00 -9.01
N ASN A 261 -31.01 -10.47 -7.93
CA ASN A 261 -31.20 -9.91 -6.59
C ASN A 261 -30.49 -8.55 -6.42
N ILE A 262 -29.48 -8.29 -7.24
CA ILE A 262 -28.78 -7.01 -7.35
C ILE A 262 -28.95 -6.52 -8.79
N GLU A 263 -29.27 -5.25 -8.96
CA GLU A 263 -29.43 -4.63 -10.28
C GLU A 263 -28.08 -4.54 -11.00
N ASN A 264 -28.03 -5.04 -12.24
CA ASN A 264 -26.84 -4.97 -13.08
C ASN A 264 -26.79 -3.64 -13.85
N VAL A 265 -26.41 -2.57 -13.14
CA VAL A 265 -26.31 -1.21 -13.70
C VAL A 265 -25.14 -1.07 -14.68
N PRO A 266 -25.10 -0.04 -15.55
CA PRO A 266 -23.95 0.25 -16.40
C PRO A 266 -22.66 0.44 -15.58
N ALA A 267 -21.53 -0.01 -16.13
CA ALA A 267 -20.23 0.12 -15.49
C ALA A 267 -19.85 1.60 -15.29
N PRO A 268 -19.31 2.00 -14.13
CA PRO A 268 -18.78 3.34 -13.93
C PRO A 268 -17.70 3.68 -14.96
N ALA A 269 -17.68 4.93 -15.44
CA ALA A 269 -16.75 5.33 -16.49
C ALA A 269 -15.27 5.19 -16.07
N ILE A 270 -14.98 5.29 -14.78
CA ILE A 270 -13.63 5.06 -14.22
C ILE A 270 -13.20 3.61 -14.40
N ALA A 271 -14.11 2.66 -14.20
CA ALA A 271 -13.85 1.24 -14.39
C ALA A 271 -13.62 0.91 -15.87
N ILE A 272 -14.45 1.48 -16.76
CA ILE A 272 -14.31 1.30 -18.21
C ILE A 272 -12.92 1.73 -18.68
N ASP A 273 -12.47 2.92 -18.26
CA ASP A 273 -11.18 3.44 -18.69
C ASP A 273 -9.99 2.74 -17.99
N TYR A 274 -10.12 2.35 -16.72
CA TYR A 274 -9.04 1.71 -15.95
C TYR A 274 -8.78 0.26 -16.39
N TRP A 275 -9.83 -0.57 -16.52
CA TRP A 275 -9.74 -1.97 -16.97
C TRP A 275 -9.95 -2.15 -18.48
N GLN A 276 -9.94 -1.05 -19.26
CA GLN A 276 -10.14 -1.05 -20.71
C GLN A 276 -11.36 -1.87 -21.17
N LEU A 277 -12.46 -1.77 -20.43
CA LEU A 277 -13.68 -2.52 -20.71
C LEU A 277 -14.43 -1.96 -21.94
N PRO A 278 -15.26 -2.78 -22.62
CA PRO A 278 -16.22 -2.28 -23.60
C PRO A 278 -17.13 -1.19 -23.04
N GLN A 279 -17.55 -0.23 -23.86
CA GLN A 279 -18.36 0.92 -23.41
C GLN A 279 -19.78 0.53 -22.94
N ASP A 280 -20.28 -0.62 -23.36
CA ASP A 280 -21.56 -1.21 -22.96
C ASP A 280 -21.44 -2.17 -21.76
N SER A 281 -20.27 -2.20 -21.10
CA SER A 281 -20.03 -3.05 -19.94
C SER A 281 -20.94 -2.70 -18.76
N THR A 282 -21.20 -3.71 -17.94
CA THR A 282 -22.09 -3.65 -16.79
C THR A 282 -21.35 -3.84 -15.47
N LEU A 283 -22.03 -3.62 -14.35
CA LEU A 283 -21.50 -3.88 -13.01
C LEU A 283 -20.98 -5.33 -12.87
N ARG A 284 -21.65 -6.29 -13.51
CA ARG A 284 -21.20 -7.68 -13.56
C ARG A 284 -19.81 -7.83 -14.19
N ASP A 285 -19.54 -7.12 -15.27
CA ASP A 285 -18.24 -7.17 -15.97
C ASP A 285 -17.14 -6.53 -15.13
N VAL A 286 -17.46 -5.46 -14.40
CA VAL A 286 -16.57 -4.85 -13.41
C VAL A 286 -16.24 -5.84 -12.29
N VAL A 287 -17.24 -6.53 -11.73
CA VAL A 287 -17.01 -7.50 -10.66
C VAL A 287 -16.17 -8.70 -11.15
N LEU A 288 -16.27 -9.06 -12.44
CA LEU A 288 -15.42 -10.11 -13.02
C LEU A 288 -13.94 -9.71 -13.04
N VAL A 289 -13.62 -8.49 -13.47
CA VAL A 289 -12.22 -8.02 -13.54
C VAL A 289 -11.66 -7.72 -12.16
N VAL A 290 -12.43 -7.13 -11.26
CA VAL A 290 -12.04 -6.94 -9.85
C VAL A 290 -11.70 -8.28 -9.20
N ARG A 291 -12.54 -9.29 -9.36
CA ARG A 291 -12.26 -10.65 -8.85
C ARG A 291 -10.99 -11.27 -9.43
N ALA A 292 -10.63 -10.93 -10.66
CA ALA A 292 -9.39 -11.40 -11.29
C ALA A 292 -8.17 -10.71 -10.65
N ASP A 293 -8.26 -9.41 -10.37
CA ASP A 293 -7.25 -8.65 -9.63
C ASP A 293 -7.02 -9.28 -8.24
N GLU A 294 -8.08 -9.64 -7.50
CA GLU A 294 -7.96 -10.33 -6.21
C GLU A 294 -7.20 -11.66 -6.31
N ALA A 295 -7.48 -12.43 -7.36
CA ALA A 295 -6.78 -13.69 -7.61
C ALA A 295 -5.30 -13.48 -7.93
N HIS A 296 -4.97 -12.33 -8.52
CA HIS A 296 -3.59 -11.94 -8.72
C HIS A 296 -2.91 -11.54 -7.40
N HIS A 297 -3.52 -10.64 -6.63
CA HIS A 297 -3.02 -10.21 -5.32
C HIS A 297 -2.79 -11.41 -4.38
N ARG A 298 -3.71 -12.39 -4.41
CA ARG A 298 -3.57 -13.69 -3.73
C ARG A 298 -2.25 -14.37 -4.08
N ASP A 299 -2.00 -14.54 -5.38
CA ASP A 299 -0.85 -15.29 -5.89
C ASP A 299 0.47 -14.57 -5.57
N VAL A 300 0.50 -13.24 -5.73
CA VAL A 300 1.67 -12.41 -5.40
C VAL A 300 2.00 -12.47 -3.92
N ASN A 301 1.01 -12.31 -3.05
CA ASN A 301 1.24 -12.31 -1.62
C ASN A 301 1.60 -13.70 -1.07
N HIS A 302 0.99 -14.77 -1.58
CA HIS A 302 1.45 -16.12 -1.24
C HIS A 302 2.88 -16.37 -1.70
N PHE A 303 3.25 -15.94 -2.91
CA PHE A 303 4.60 -16.05 -3.43
C PHE A 303 5.63 -15.23 -2.62
N ALA A 304 5.29 -14.00 -2.24
CA ALA A 304 6.12 -13.15 -1.37
C ALA A 304 6.41 -13.83 -0.02
N SER A 305 5.38 -14.47 0.55
CA SER A 305 5.53 -15.25 1.78
C SER A 305 6.43 -16.47 1.58
N ASP A 306 6.28 -17.20 0.47
CA ASP A 306 7.09 -18.38 0.16
C ASP A 306 8.58 -18.04 0.00
N ILE A 307 8.92 -16.92 -0.64
CA ILE A 307 10.31 -16.44 -0.74
C ILE A 307 10.93 -16.32 0.66
N HIS A 308 10.21 -15.71 1.60
CA HIS A 308 10.68 -15.58 2.96
C HIS A 308 10.78 -16.93 3.71
N TYR A 309 9.87 -17.88 3.46
CA TYR A 309 9.97 -19.23 4.03
C TYR A 309 11.15 -20.03 3.48
N GLN A 310 11.56 -19.76 2.25
CA GLN A 310 12.78 -20.34 1.65
C GLN A 310 14.07 -19.70 2.19
N GLY A 311 13.96 -18.75 3.12
CA GLY A 311 15.12 -18.07 3.72
C GLY A 311 15.73 -16.99 2.82
N ARG A 312 15.02 -16.57 1.78
CA ARG A 312 15.45 -15.54 0.82
C ARG A 312 14.87 -14.17 1.18
N GLU A 313 15.54 -13.11 0.72
CA GLU A 313 14.95 -11.78 0.69
C GLU A 313 14.18 -11.54 -0.62
N LEU A 314 13.13 -10.72 -0.57
CA LEU A 314 12.33 -10.38 -1.77
C LEU A 314 13.16 -9.86 -2.93
N ARG A 315 14.26 -9.13 -2.69
CA ARG A 315 15.15 -8.65 -3.77
C ARG A 315 15.82 -9.76 -4.59
N GLU A 316 15.90 -10.99 -4.08
CA GLU A 316 16.55 -12.11 -4.74
C GLU A 316 15.65 -12.82 -5.76
N ALA A 317 14.34 -12.56 -5.71
CA ALA A 317 13.35 -13.09 -6.64
C ALA A 317 12.53 -11.92 -7.17
N ALA A 318 12.57 -11.68 -8.49
CA ALA A 318 11.85 -10.55 -9.08
C ALA A 318 10.35 -10.62 -8.74
N ALA A 319 9.78 -9.49 -8.36
CA ALA A 319 8.34 -9.37 -8.25
C ALA A 319 7.71 -9.63 -9.62
N PRO A 320 6.58 -10.34 -9.69
CA PRO A 320 5.81 -10.46 -10.92
C PRO A 320 5.17 -9.10 -11.23
N ILE A 321 5.89 -8.24 -11.94
CA ILE A 321 5.41 -6.95 -12.45
C ILE A 321 4.86 -7.17 -13.88
N ASP A 322 3.95 -6.30 -14.33
CA ASP A 322 3.38 -6.32 -15.69
C ASP A 322 2.55 -7.59 -15.98
N TYR A 323 1.80 -8.06 -14.98
CA TYR A 323 0.94 -9.24 -15.07
C TYR A 323 -0.44 -8.96 -15.68
N HIS A 324 -0.63 -7.75 -16.17
CA HIS A 324 -1.87 -7.22 -16.72
C HIS A 324 -1.97 -7.33 -18.24
#